data_AF-A0A7C3BHC6-F1
#
_entry.id   AF-A0A7C3BHC6-F1
#
_cell.length_a   1.000
_cell.length_b   1.000
_cell.length_c   1.000
_cell.angle_alpha   90.00
_cell.angle_beta   90.00
_cell.angle_gamma   90.00
#
_symmetry.space_group_name_H-M   'P 1'
#
loop_
_entity.id
_entity.type
_entity.pdbx_description
1 polymer ?
#
loop_
_entity_poly.entity_id
_entity_poly.type
_entity_poly.pdbx_seq_one_letter_code
_entity_poly.pdbx_strand_id
1 'polypeptide(L)'
;MIIRTRIFDLCDGSYRNLSELARAMGLSVSQVYRVREGKRGINQKFIIGAKRAFPNYRLDELFYLDEEIAGHKMGTDVTNRYQYIVQQYTGSNLPAQ
;
A
#
# COMPACT_ATOMS: atom_id res chain seq x y z
N MET A 1 -8.99 -6.08 -0.78
CA MET A 1 -9.17 -5.06 -1.83
C MET A 1 -8.22 -3.90 -1.52
N ILE A 2 -7.19 -3.72 -2.33
CA ILE A 2 -6.19 -2.66 -2.16
C ILE A 2 -6.40 -1.65 -3.29
N ILE A 3 -6.51 -0.37 -2.94
CA ILE A 3 -6.54 0.69 -3.96
C ILE A 3 -5.08 0.93 -4.39
N ARG A 4 -4.82 0.85 -5.69
CA ARG A 4 -3.56 1.24 -6.34
C ARG A 4 -3.80 2.45 -7.25
N THR A 5 -2.73 3.04 -7.77
CA THR A 5 -2.80 4.28 -8.55
C THR A 5 -1.90 4.25 -9.77
N ARG A 6 -2.34 4.90 -10.85
CA ARG A 6 -1.61 5.09 -12.11
C ARG A 6 -0.98 6.47 -12.23
N ILE A 7 -1.12 7.33 -11.23
CA ILE A 7 -0.66 8.73 -11.30
C ILE A 7 0.85 8.85 -11.55
N PHE A 8 1.63 7.84 -11.13
CA PHE A 8 3.08 7.84 -11.31
C PHE A 8 3.46 7.54 -12.76
N ASP A 9 2.64 6.78 -13.48
CA ASP A 9 2.83 6.48 -14.90
C ASP A 9 2.36 7.67 -15.76
N LEU A 10 1.32 8.38 -15.33
CA LEU A 10 0.83 9.61 -15.98
C LEU A 10 1.76 10.82 -15.79
N CYS A 11 2.77 10.69 -14.93
CA CYS A 11 3.63 11.79 -14.52
C CYS A 11 4.57 12.23 -15.66
N ASP A 12 4.93 11.33 -16.58
CA ASP A 12 5.93 11.55 -17.63
C ASP A 12 5.54 12.59 -18.70
N GLY A 13 4.30 13.09 -18.69
CA GLY A 13 3.87 14.20 -19.55
C GLY A 13 3.35 15.43 -18.80
N SER A 14 2.99 15.29 -17.52
CA SER A 14 2.29 16.34 -16.75
C SER A 14 3.18 17.05 -15.73
N TYR A 15 4.23 16.40 -15.24
CA TYR A 15 5.09 16.94 -14.19
C TYR A 15 6.54 16.48 -14.38
N ARG A 16 7.51 17.39 -14.16
CA ARG A 16 8.94 17.10 -14.38
C ARG A 16 9.52 16.11 -13.37
N ASN A 17 8.91 15.99 -12.19
CA ASN A 17 9.33 15.08 -11.13
C ASN A 17 8.24 14.94 -10.04
N LEU A 18 8.48 14.01 -9.10
CA LEU A 18 7.56 13.74 -7.98
C LEU A 18 7.40 14.90 -7.00
N SER A 19 8.38 15.80 -6.88
CA SER A 19 8.27 16.97 -6.00
C SER A 19 7.29 17.99 -6.59
N GLU A 20 7.28 18.16 -7.90
CA GLU A 20 6.31 19.00 -8.61
C GLU A 20 4.91 18.39 -8.53
N LEU A 21 4.77 17.08 -8.75
CA LEU A 21 3.52 16.35 -8.53
C LEU A 21 3.01 16.53 -7.10
N ALA A 22 3.86 16.35 -6.09
CA ALA A 22 3.48 16.51 -4.68
C ALA A 22 2.94 17.91 -4.39
N ARG A 23 3.58 18.95 -4.96
CA ARG A 23 3.13 20.33 -4.85
C ARG A 23 1.76 20.52 -5.49
N ALA A 24 1.54 20.01 -6.70
CA ALA A 24 0.25 20.09 -7.37
C ALA A 24 -0.87 19.35 -6.61
N MET A 25 -0.54 18.21 -6.00
CA MET A 25 -1.46 17.46 -5.14
C MET A 25 -1.73 18.12 -3.79
N GLY A 26 -0.93 19.13 -3.38
CA GLY A 26 -0.99 19.71 -2.04
C GLY A 26 -0.56 18.72 -0.93
N LEU A 27 0.41 17.86 -1.23
CA LEU A 27 0.95 16.85 -0.33
C LEU A 27 2.43 17.11 -0.04
N SER A 28 2.93 16.54 1.06
CA SER A 28 4.38 16.52 1.26
C SER A 28 5.04 15.52 0.31
N VAL A 29 6.25 15.84 -0.14
CA VAL A 29 7.04 14.98 -1.02
C VAL A 29 7.19 13.58 -0.40
N SER A 30 7.51 13.49 0.89
CA SER A 30 7.62 12.23 1.62
C SER A 30 6.33 11.38 1.61
N GLN A 31 5.14 12.01 1.61
CA GLN A 31 3.88 11.26 1.46
C GLN A 31 3.77 10.61 0.09
N VAL A 32 4.10 11.36 -0.97
CA VAL A 32 4.07 10.84 -2.35
C VAL A 32 5.06 9.69 -2.54
N TYR A 33 6.30 9.85 -2.05
CA TYR A 33 7.30 8.78 -2.10
C TYR A 33 6.87 7.52 -1.35
N ARG A 34 6.34 7.63 -0.13
CA ARG A 34 5.90 6.44 0.63
C ARG A 34 4.73 5.71 -0.03
N VAL A 35 3.85 6.42 -0.75
CA VAL A 35 2.79 5.78 -1.53
C VAL A 35 3.38 5.08 -2.77
N ARG A 36 4.31 5.74 -3.48
CA ARG A 36 5.02 5.14 -4.63
C ARG A 36 5.76 3.85 -4.25
N GLU A 37 6.42 3.85 -3.10
CA GLU A 37 7.18 2.70 -2.59
C GLU A 37 6.29 1.61 -1.97
N GLY A 38 4.97 1.81 -1.91
CA GLY A 38 4.03 0.86 -1.27
C GLY A 38 4.11 0.84 0.27
N LYS A 39 4.94 1.68 0.90
CA LYS A 39 5.08 1.79 2.36
C LYS A 39 3.87 2.45 3.03
N ARG A 40 3.00 3.10 2.27
CA ARG A 40 1.75 3.71 2.74
C ARG A 40 0.64 3.48 1.73
N GLY A 41 -0.53 3.06 2.22
CA GLY A 41 -1.73 2.95 1.40
C GLY A 41 -2.27 4.32 0.94
N ILE A 42 -3.11 4.27 -0.09
CA ILE A 42 -3.81 5.45 -0.63
C ILE A 42 -4.96 5.82 0.32
N ASN A 43 -4.99 7.07 0.76
CA ASN A 43 -6.04 7.60 1.62
C ASN A 43 -6.84 8.70 0.92
N GLN A 44 -7.93 9.15 1.55
CA GLN A 44 -8.80 10.21 1.01
C GLN A 44 -8.02 11.47 0.61
N LYS A 45 -7.07 11.92 1.44
CA LYS A 45 -6.25 13.10 1.16
C LYS A 45 -5.43 12.92 -0.12
N PHE A 46 -4.90 11.72 -0.34
CA PHE A 46 -4.17 11.38 -1.56
C PHE A 46 -5.08 11.39 -2.79
N ILE A 47 -6.29 10.85 -2.68
CA ILE A 47 -7.29 10.84 -3.76
C ILE A 47 -7.69 12.27 -4.15
N ILE A 48 -8.01 13.11 -3.17
CA ILE A 48 -8.35 14.53 -3.41
C ILE A 48 -7.17 15.26 -4.06
N GLY A 49 -5.95 15.03 -3.56
CA GLY A 49 -4.74 15.62 -4.12
C GLY A 49 -4.50 15.19 -5.57
N ALA A 50 -4.64 13.91 -5.87
CA ALA A 50 -4.52 13.39 -7.23
C ALA A 50 -5.55 14.05 -8.16
N LYS A 51 -6.81 14.15 -7.75
CA LYS A 51 -7.84 14.78 -8.58
C LYS A 51 -7.57 16.27 -8.81
N ARG A 52 -6.92 16.96 -7.86
CA ARG A 52 -6.47 18.35 -8.05
C ARG A 52 -5.33 18.45 -9.05
N ALA A 53 -4.36 17.54 -8.99
CA ALA A 53 -3.23 17.48 -9.92
C ALA A 53 -3.64 17.02 -11.33
N PHE A 54 -4.70 16.22 -11.45
CA PHE A 54 -5.19 15.67 -12.71
C PHE A 54 -6.69 15.98 -12.88
N PRO A 55 -7.06 17.26 -13.06
CA PRO A 55 -8.46 17.68 -13.06
C PRO A 55 -9.27 17.08 -14.22
N ASN A 56 -8.60 16.81 -15.35
CA ASN A 56 -9.24 16.29 -16.56
C ASN A 56 -9.37 14.76 -16.59
N TYR A 57 -8.79 14.05 -15.61
CA TYR A 57 -8.85 12.59 -15.52
C TYR A 57 -9.95 12.15 -14.56
N ARG A 58 -10.69 11.10 -14.90
CA ARG A 58 -11.68 10.48 -14.02
C ARG A 58 -11.00 9.67 -12.92
N LEU A 59 -11.71 9.41 -11.82
CA LEU A 59 -11.13 8.69 -10.68
C LEU A 59 -10.70 7.26 -11.03
N ASP A 60 -11.46 6.58 -11.90
CA ASP A 60 -11.17 5.24 -12.42
C ASP A 60 -9.98 5.18 -13.38
N GLU A 61 -9.58 6.31 -13.94
CA GLU A 61 -8.34 6.43 -14.74
C GLU A 61 -7.11 6.65 -13.83
N LEU A 62 -7.31 7.27 -12.67
CA LEU A 62 -6.26 7.58 -11.69
C LEU A 62 -6.02 6.44 -10.68
N PHE A 63 -7.07 5.70 -10.34
CA PHE A 63 -7.09 4.68 -9.30
C PHE A 63 -7.78 3.43 -9.79
N TYR A 64 -7.28 2.28 -9.36
CA TYR A 64 -7.88 1.00 -9.65
C TYR A 64 -7.84 0.12 -8.40
N LEU A 65 -8.72 -0.86 -8.39
CA LEU A 65 -8.75 -1.88 -7.37
C LEU A 65 -7.86 -3.01 -7.84
N ASP A 66 -6.87 -3.33 -7.01
CA ASP A 66 -6.09 -4.54 -7.20
C ASP A 66 -6.71 -5.66 -6.39
N GLU A 67 -7.04 -6.74 -7.11
CA GLU A 67 -7.57 -7.97 -6.55
C GLU A 67 -6.45 -8.90 -6.06
N GLU A 68 -5.17 -8.47 -6.07
CA GLU A 68 -4.04 -9.22 -5.52
C GLU A 68 -4.23 -9.59 -4.03
N ILE A 69 -4.86 -10.75 -3.90
CA ILE A 69 -4.76 -11.86 -2.98
C ILE A 69 -4.63 -11.51 -1.50
N ALA A 70 -5.74 -11.70 -0.79
CA ALA A 70 -5.76 -12.06 0.64
C ALA A 70 -5.09 -13.43 0.93
N GLY A 71 -4.04 -13.81 0.18
CA GLY A 71 -3.46 -15.17 0.15
C GLY A 71 -1.95 -15.21 -0.03
N HIS A 72 -1.25 -14.08 0.06
CA HIS A 72 0.16 -14.09 0.45
C HIS A 72 0.28 -13.47 1.86
N LYS A 73 -0.34 -14.14 2.83
CA LYS A 73 0.26 -14.17 4.17
C LYS A 73 1.55 -14.98 4.01
N MET A 74 2.63 -14.35 3.56
CA MET A 74 3.92 -14.80 4.06
C MET A 74 3.79 -14.62 5.56
N GLY A 75 3.55 -15.72 6.29
CA GLY A 75 3.86 -15.75 7.71
C GLY A 75 5.27 -15.18 7.80
N THR A 76 5.42 -14.02 8.44
CA THR A 76 6.75 -13.48 8.67
C THR A 76 7.56 -14.58 9.37
N ASP A 77 8.87 -14.65 9.13
CA ASP A 77 9.74 -15.63 9.79
C ASP A 77 9.48 -15.68 11.31
N VAL A 78 9.17 -14.52 11.90
CA VAL A 78 8.74 -14.36 13.29
C VAL A 78 7.44 -15.09 13.62
N THR A 79 6.41 -15.01 12.77
CA THR A 79 5.13 -15.71 12.95
C THR A 79 5.32 -17.22 12.88
N ASN A 80 6.12 -17.70 11.92
CA ASN A 80 6.40 -19.12 11.77
C ASN A 80 7.23 -19.64 12.96
N ARG A 81 8.21 -18.86 13.43
CA ARG A 81 9.02 -19.19 14.61
C ARG A 81 8.19 -19.21 15.89
N TYR A 82 7.28 -18.25 16.08
CA TYR A 82 6.37 -18.24 17.22
C TYR A 82 5.47 -19.49 17.23
N GLN A 83 4.87 -19.83 16.08
CA GLN A 83 4.04 -21.02 15.95
C GLN A 83 4.84 -22.30 16.21
N TYR A 84 6.05 -22.44 15.67
CA TYR A 84 6.93 -23.57 15.93
C TYR A 84 7.26 -23.72 17.43
N ILE A 85 7.62 -22.62 18.10
CA ILE A 85 7.91 -22.63 19.54
C ILE A 85 6.66 -23.06 20.32
N VAL A 86 5.51 -22.43 20.08
CA VAL A 86 4.27 -22.75 20.80
C VAL A 86 3.88 -24.22 20.60
N GLN A 87 4.03 -24.78 19.40
CA GLN A 87 3.67 -26.16 19.12
C GLN A 87 4.52 -27.18 19.91
N GLN A 88 5.81 -26.89 20.13
CA GLN A 88 6.71 -27.73 20.94
C GLN A 88 6.32 -27.76 22.44
N TYR A 89 5.80 -26.66 22.97
CA TYR A 89 5.46 -26.53 24.39
C TYR A 89 4.00 -26.83 24.71
N THR A 90 3.11 -26.86 23.71
CA THR A 90 1.68 -27.17 23.91
C THR A 90 1.39 -28.66 23.68
N GLY A 91 2.24 -29.38 22.95
CA GLY A 91 2.11 -30.83 22.73
C GLY A 91 2.59 -31.73 23.88
N SER A 92 3.16 -31.16 24.94
CA SER A 92 3.82 -31.88 26.04
C SER A 92 3.09 -31.73 27.39
N ASN A 93 1.78 -31.48 27.39
CA ASN A 93 0.99 -31.49 28.62
C ASN A 93 -0.39 -32.12 28.45
N LEU A 94 -0.42 -33.45 28.40
CA LEU A 94 -1.57 -34.26 28.78
C LEU A 94 -1.09 -35.26 29.85
N PRO A 95 -1.39 -35.04 31.14
CA PRO A 95 -1.26 -36.12 32.11
C PRO A 95 -2.35 -37.15 31.79
N ALA A 96 -1.92 -38.37 31.49
CA ALA A 96 -2.80 -39.53 31.43
C ALA A 96 -3.52 -39.68 32.79
N GLN A 97 -4.85 -39.78 32.75
CA GLN A 97 -5.67 -40.34 33.82
C GLN A 97 -5.98 -41.80 33.48
#